data_AF-A0A973CMZ3-F1
#
_entry.id   AF-A0A973CMZ3-F1
#
_cell.length_a   1.000
_cell.length_b   1.000
_cell.length_c   1.000
_cell.angle_alpha   90.00
_cell.angle_beta   90.00
_cell.angle_gamma   90.00
#
_symmetry.space_group_name_H-M   'P 1'
#
loop_
_entity.id
_entity.type
_entity.pdbx_description
1 polymer ?
#
loop_
_entity_poly.entity_id
_entity_poly.type
_entity_poly.pdbx_seq_one_letter_code
_entity_poly.pdbx_strand_id
1 'polypeptide(L)'
;LLRQSLMMDPLTGAVCNPPEIWQMADELLVAQAQWLPQYKKAITAAKKRLSAGKKIKTKVTKGAARLKTKSISEMQKNATAARKNAQEADKAKKRPAAKRKKAKA
;
A
#
# COMPACT_ATOMS: atom_id res chain seq x y z
N LEU A 1 9.51 -24.95 9.80
CA LEU A 1 9.70 -23.60 10.35
C LEU A 1 9.38 -22.49 9.34
N LEU A 2 9.89 -22.48 8.10
CA LEU A 2 9.63 -21.37 7.14
C LEU A 2 8.15 -21.02 6.92
N ARG A 3 7.28 -22.02 6.69
CA ARG A 3 5.83 -21.79 6.54
C ARG A 3 5.19 -21.21 7.79
N GLN A 4 5.65 -21.62 8.96
CA GLN A 4 5.16 -21.12 10.24
C GLN A 4 5.58 -19.67 10.44
N SER A 5 6.81 -19.30 10.06
CA SER A 5 7.27 -17.90 10.08
C SER A 5 6.38 -17.01 9.22
N LEU A 6 5.98 -17.46 8.03
CA LEU A 6 5.06 -16.71 7.15
C LEU A 6 3.63 -16.62 7.71
N MET A 7 3.19 -17.60 8.51
CA MET A 7 1.88 -17.55 9.17
C MET A 7 1.86 -16.57 10.35
N MET A 8 3.00 -16.35 11.01
CA MET A 8 3.10 -15.39 12.11
C MET A 8 3.27 -13.94 11.63
N ASP A 9 3.46 -13.72 10.34
CA ASP A 9 3.50 -12.37 9.75
C ASP A 9 2.08 -11.77 9.73
N PRO A 10 1.86 -10.61 10.38
CA PRO A 10 0.52 -10.04 10.53
C PRO A 10 -0.11 -9.62 9.19
N LEU A 11 0.68 -9.21 8.20
CA LEU A 11 0.17 -8.80 6.89
C LEU A 11 -0.25 -10.02 6.06
N THR A 12 0.54 -11.09 6.14
CA THR A 12 0.24 -12.35 5.47
C THR A 12 -0.99 -13.01 6.08
N GLY A 13 -1.08 -13.08 7.43
CA GLY A 13 -2.24 -13.64 8.12
C GLY A 13 -3.53 -12.84 7.93
N ALA A 14 -3.43 -11.53 7.68
CA ALA A 14 -4.59 -10.68 7.40
C ALA A 14 -5.23 -10.93 6.02
N VAL A 15 -4.46 -11.47 5.06
CA VAL A 15 -4.90 -11.61 3.65
C VAL A 15 -5.02 -13.07 3.21
N CYS A 16 -4.08 -13.92 3.61
CA CYS A 16 -3.94 -15.28 3.12
C CYS A 16 -4.40 -16.31 4.17
N ASN A 17 -4.99 -17.42 3.69
CA ASN A 17 -5.26 -18.59 4.53
C ASN A 17 -4.06 -19.57 4.54
N PRO A 18 -4.01 -20.56 5.47
CA PRO A 18 -2.85 -21.44 5.57
C PRO A 18 -2.48 -22.20 4.28
N PRO A 19 -3.43 -22.74 3.48
CA PRO A 19 -3.11 -23.33 2.18
C PRO A 19 -2.50 -22.35 1.17
N GLU A 20 -3.00 -21.11 1.11
CA GLU A 20 -2.45 -20.05 0.26
C GLU A 20 -1.02 -19.72 0.68
N ILE A 21 -0.75 -19.64 1.99
CA ILE A 21 0.60 -19.40 2.54
C ILE A 21 1.56 -20.53 2.17
N TRP A 22 1.11 -21.79 2.22
CA TRP A 22 1.95 -22.94 1.87
C TRP A 22 2.32 -22.96 0.40
N GLN A 23 1.37 -22.67 -0.50
CA GLN A 23 1.65 -22.55 -1.93
C GLN A 23 2.58 -21.37 -2.21
N MET A 24 2.33 -20.21 -1.60
CA MET A 24 3.17 -19.02 -1.75
C MET A 24 4.62 -19.30 -1.31
N ALA A 25 4.80 -20.00 -0.19
CA ALA A 25 6.13 -20.39 0.29
C ALA A 25 6.86 -21.34 -0.68
N ASP A 26 6.13 -22.30 -1.26
CA ASP A 26 6.71 -23.23 -2.24
C ASP A 26 7.08 -22.49 -3.54
N GLU A 27 6.24 -21.58 -4.02
CA GLU A 27 6.52 -20.75 -5.20
C GLU A 27 7.74 -19.84 -4.97
N LEU A 28 7.86 -19.23 -3.80
CA LEU A 28 9.00 -18.41 -3.39
C LEU A 28 10.31 -19.20 -3.42
N LEU A 29 10.33 -20.39 -2.81
CA LEU A 29 11.51 -21.26 -2.76
C LEU A 29 11.96 -21.69 -4.15
N VAL A 30 11.02 -22.02 -5.03
CA VAL A 30 11.35 -22.41 -6.41
C VAL A 30 11.85 -21.21 -7.22
N ALA A 31 11.21 -20.05 -7.10
CA ALA A 31 11.60 -18.85 -7.81
C ALA A 31 13.00 -18.33 -7.40
N GLN A 32 13.33 -18.44 -6.10
CA GLN A 32 14.62 -17.98 -5.57
C GLN A 32 15.66 -19.10 -5.43
N ALA A 33 15.47 -20.24 -6.11
CA ALA A 33 16.33 -21.42 -5.93
C ALA A 33 17.83 -21.14 -6.21
N GLN A 34 18.13 -20.24 -7.14
CA GLN A 34 19.50 -19.82 -7.45
C GLN A 34 20.19 -19.13 -6.25
N TRP A 35 19.43 -18.37 -5.47
CA TRP A 35 19.93 -17.54 -4.37
C TRP A 35 19.84 -18.22 -3.01
N LEU A 36 19.08 -19.32 -2.90
CA LEU A 36 18.78 -20.02 -1.66
C LEU A 36 19.35 -21.46 -1.61
N PRO A 37 20.67 -21.66 -1.80
CA PRO A 37 21.28 -22.99 -1.84
C PRO A 37 21.16 -23.76 -0.51
N GLN A 38 20.99 -23.07 0.62
CA GLN A 38 20.75 -23.69 1.93
C GLN A 38 19.39 -24.40 2.02
N TYR A 39 18.45 -24.07 1.12
CA TYR A 39 17.11 -24.66 1.09
C TYR A 39 16.95 -25.76 0.01
N LYS A 40 18.02 -26.29 -0.57
CA LYS A 40 17.99 -27.30 -1.66
C LYS A 40 16.96 -28.41 -1.46
N LYS A 41 16.95 -29.06 -0.28
CA LYS A 41 15.99 -30.14 0.03
C LYS A 41 14.54 -29.65 0.01
N ALA A 42 14.29 -28.47 0.59
CA ALA A 42 12.96 -27.86 0.63
C ALA A 42 12.50 -27.43 -0.77
N ILE A 43 13.40 -26.91 -1.61
CA ILE A 43 13.15 -26.52 -2.99
C ILE A 43 12.73 -27.73 -3.83
N THR A 44 13.46 -28.86 -3.73
CA THR A 44 13.08 -30.08 -4.46
C THR A 44 11.70 -30.59 -4.04
N ALA A 45 11.41 -30.57 -2.74
CA ALA A 45 10.09 -30.96 -2.24
C ALA A 45 8.98 -29.97 -2.68
N ALA A 46 9.27 -28.67 -2.74
CA ALA A 46 8.37 -27.64 -3.23
C ALA A 46 8.05 -27.84 -4.72
N LYS A 47 9.05 -28.10 -5.57
CA LYS A 47 8.85 -28.43 -6.98
C LYS A 47 7.89 -29.61 -7.16
N LYS A 48 8.09 -30.69 -6.38
CA LYS A 48 7.21 -31.87 -6.43
C LYS A 48 5.77 -31.57 -6.01
N ARG A 49 5.57 -30.74 -4.98
CA ARG A 49 4.22 -30.35 -4.53
C ARG A 49 3.51 -29.47 -5.56
N LEU A 50 4.22 -28.49 -6.13
CA LEU A 50 3.68 -27.61 -7.16
C LEU A 50 3.33 -28.37 -8.45
N SER A 51 4.10 -29.40 -8.82
CA SER A 51 3.77 -30.24 -9.97
C SER A 51 2.60 -31.21 -9.74
N ALA A 52 2.37 -31.61 -8.48
CA ALA A 52 1.32 -32.58 -8.12
C ALA A 52 -0.02 -31.92 -7.75
N GLY A 53 -0.04 -30.64 -7.40
CA GLY A 53 -1.19 -29.97 -6.82
C GLY A 53 -2.04 -29.15 -7.80
N LYS A 54 -3.34 -29.01 -7.48
CA LYS A 54 -4.20 -28.01 -8.09
C LYS A 54 -3.84 -26.63 -7.55
N LYS A 55 -3.21 -25.80 -8.39
CA LYS A 55 -2.81 -24.43 -8.04
C LYS A 55 -4.00 -23.62 -7.54
N ILE A 56 -3.93 -23.14 -6.30
CA ILE A 56 -4.88 -22.18 -5.74
C ILE A 56 -4.75 -20.88 -6.54
N LYS A 57 -5.90 -20.35 -6.99
CA LYS A 57 -5.94 -19.12 -7.79
C LYS A 57 -5.65 -17.92 -6.90
N THR A 58 -4.83 -17.01 -7.41
CA THR A 58 -4.57 -15.73 -6.77
C THR A 58 -5.83 -14.87 -6.79
N LYS A 59 -6.18 -14.26 -5.65
CA LYS A 59 -7.28 -13.30 -5.55
C LYS A 59 -6.76 -11.91 -5.92
N VAL A 60 -7.41 -11.24 -6.87
CA VAL A 60 -7.14 -9.84 -7.17
C VAL A 60 -7.91 -8.99 -6.17
N THR A 61 -7.19 -8.24 -5.32
CA THR A 61 -7.81 -7.33 -4.34
C THR A 61 -7.30 -5.90 -4.54
N LYS A 62 -8.08 -4.91 -4.10
CA LYS A 62 -7.67 -3.50 -4.14
C LYS A 62 -6.65 -3.12 -3.06
N GLY A 63 -6.32 -4.04 -2.14
CA GLY A 63 -5.43 -3.79 -0.99
C GLY A 63 -6.13 -3.07 0.17
N ALA A 64 -5.91 -3.53 1.40
CA ALA A 64 -6.64 -3.07 2.59
C ALA A 64 -6.36 -1.60 2.97
N ALA A 65 -5.18 -1.08 2.62
CA ALA A 65 -4.71 0.27 3.02
C ALA A 65 -4.66 1.28 1.85
N ARG A 66 -5.26 0.99 0.68
CA ARG A 66 -5.21 1.93 -0.44
C ARG A 66 -6.18 3.09 -0.24
N LEU A 67 -5.64 4.30 -0.10
CA LEU A 67 -6.42 5.53 -0.18
C LEU A 67 -6.90 5.76 -1.62
N LYS A 68 -8.10 6.33 -1.76
CA LYS A 68 -8.60 6.75 -3.07
C LYS A 68 -7.69 7.85 -3.63
N THR A 69 -7.22 7.66 -4.85
CA THR A 69 -6.53 8.73 -5.59
C THR A 69 -7.50 9.89 -5.78
N LYS A 70 -7.16 11.07 -5.27
CA LYS A 70 -7.97 12.27 -5.46
C LYS A 70 -7.90 12.73 -6.90
N SER A 71 -9.05 13.10 -7.47
CA SER A 71 -9.11 13.81 -8.75
C SER A 71 -8.62 15.26 -8.62
N ILE A 72 -8.26 15.88 -9.75
CA ILE A 72 -7.85 17.29 -9.80
C ILE A 72 -8.96 18.20 -9.27
N SER A 73 -10.22 17.91 -9.63
CA SER A 73 -11.38 18.69 -9.15
C SER A 73 -11.54 18.60 -7.63
N GLU A 74 -11.39 17.40 -7.05
CA GLU A 74 -11.44 17.22 -5.59
C GLU A 74 -10.28 17.92 -4.89
N MET A 75 -9.08 17.96 -5.50
CA MET A 75 -7.94 18.71 -4.98
C MET A 75 -8.21 20.21 -4.97
N GLN A 76 -8.80 20.75 -6.05
CA GLN A 76 -9.18 22.16 -6.15
C GLN A 76 -10.25 22.54 -5.12
N LYS A 77 -11.29 21.71 -4.96
CA LYS A 77 -12.34 21.93 -3.94
C LYS A 77 -11.78 21.89 -2.52
N ASN A 78 -10.85 20.97 -2.24
CA ASN A 78 -10.17 20.93 -0.95
C ASN A 78 -9.32 22.18 -0.71
N ALA A 79 -8.63 22.69 -1.75
CA ALA A 79 -7.83 23.91 -1.64
C ALA A 79 -8.70 25.15 -1.38
N THR A 80 -9.86 25.28 -2.04
CA THR A 80 -10.79 26.39 -1.79
C THR A 80 -11.37 26.32 -0.39
N ALA A 81 -11.78 25.13 0.07
CA ALA A 81 -12.25 24.92 1.44
C ALA A 81 -11.17 25.24 2.48
N ALA A 82 -9.93 24.81 2.27
CA ALA A 82 -8.81 25.08 3.16
C ALA A 82 -8.51 26.59 3.27
N ARG A 83 -8.52 27.31 2.14
CA ARG A 83 -8.35 28.77 2.13
C ARG A 83 -9.47 29.50 2.88
N LYS A 84 -10.72 29.08 2.67
CA LYS A 84 -11.87 29.64 3.39
C LYS A 84 -11.73 29.44 4.90
N ASN A 85 -11.39 28.22 5.32
CA ASN A 85 -11.19 27.92 6.73
C ASN A 85 -10.03 28.73 7.35
N ALA A 86 -8.93 28.94 6.62
CA ALA A 86 -7.82 29.77 7.07
C ALA A 86 -8.23 31.25 7.23
N GLN A 87 -9.05 31.77 6.32
CA GLN A 87 -9.58 33.13 6.39
C GLN A 87 -10.55 33.33 7.55
N GLU A 88 -11.41 32.34 7.85
CA GLU A 88 -12.34 32.41 8.99
C GLU A 88 -11.62 32.27 10.34
N ALA A 89 -10.47 31.59 10.38
CA ALA A 89 -9.64 31.49 11.58
C ALA A 89 -8.84 32.78 11.84
N ASP A 90 -8.60 33.61 10.82
CA ASP A 90 -7.99 34.92 10.97
C ASP A 90 -9.02 35.90 11.59
N LYS A 91 -8.75 36.37 12.81
CA LYS A 91 -9.65 37.26 13.57
C LYS A 91 -9.92 38.60 12.84
N ALA A 92 -9.12 38.95 11.84
CA ALA A 92 -9.30 40.13 11.01
C ALA A 92 -10.23 39.88 9.79
N LYS A 93 -11.53 39.70 10.04
CA LYS A 93 -12.55 39.44 8.99
C LYS A 93 -12.58 40.43 7.82
N LYS A 94 -12.09 41.67 7.99
CA LYS A 94 -11.92 42.67 6.93
C LYS A 94 -10.67 43.50 7.19
N ARG A 95 -9.59 43.22 6.45
CA ARG A 95 -8.42 44.11 6.43
C ARG A 95 -8.68 45.21 5.38
N PRO A 96 -8.75 46.49 5.75
CA PRO A 96 -8.90 47.55 4.76
C PRO A 96 -7.68 47.55 3.84
N ALA A 97 -7.90 47.70 2.53
CA ALA A 97 -6.82 47.76 1.56
C ALA A 97 -5.85 48.89 1.92
N ALA A 98 -4.56 48.59 1.98
CA ALA A 98 -3.54 49.58 2.27
C ALA A 98 -3.59 50.69 1.21
N LYS A 99 -3.95 51.91 1.62
CA LYS A 99 -3.94 53.09 0.74
C LYS A 99 -2.51 53.28 0.22
N ARG A 100 -2.28 53.03 -1.08
CA ARG A 100 -1.05 53.45 -1.77
C ARG A 100 -0.94 54.97 -1.63
N LYS A 101 0.00 55.44 -0.81
CA LYS A 101 0.41 56.85 -0.84
C LYS A 101 1.03 57.11 -2.20
N LYS A 102 0.39 57.93 -3.05
CA LYS A 102 1.01 58.45 -4.26
C LYS A 102 2.22 59.27 -3.82
N ALA A 103 3.41 58.90 -4.27
CA ALA A 103 4.60 59.73 -4.12
C ALA A 103 4.34 61.06 -4.85
N LYS A 104 4.52 62.18 -4.15
CA LYS A 104 4.43 63.52 -4.72
C LYS A 104 5.71 63.74 -5.53
N ALA A 105 5.53 64.19 -6.78
CA ALA A 105 6.59 64.60 -7.70
C ALA A 105 7.35 65.82 -7.19
#